data_AF-A0A970V441-F1
#
_entry.id   AF-A0A970V441-F1
#
_cell.length_a   1.000
_cell.length_b   1.000
_cell.length_c   1.000
_cell.angle_alpha   90.00
_cell.angle_beta   90.00
_cell.angle_gamma   90.00
#
_symmetry.space_group_name_H-M   'P 1'
#
loop_
_entity.id
_entity.type
_entity.pdbx_description
1 polymer ?
#
loop_
_entity_poly.entity_id
_entity_poly.type
_entity_poly.pdbx_seq_one_letter_code
_entity_poly.pdbx_strand_id
1 'polypeptide(L)'
;MRRWAVVLAVTLLVVVARAGELDDLGQQVLAHPTDPSALQAAQTLLQKYPLGEETTHDRTVAVYDAAEVYGACAVVVGRHLLRQGKPLEALTLCDLYLKVFPGGLTGHWPPQVYELTAKAGAGGSLVPEQAAGRAQALRQFVLDRGRVFPSTTLFADLLALYEVARQKAEGRRFVQELPFSRPEIVEVPGYWKARVGMYMGAGENDKAQQAAVWGYRLAPLSPDPAKDDTLQQLLRTLVITEGRVGIEAFLEYLKTGQGENPLATVPPLPMTEAQREQLEAASVGNWGLAVDARLLQGQFTEALQAAQVQALSDGATAQAGVTSIARCFKAKDLHCLRANQYLQWVKTGQGTNPVGTF
;
A
#
# COMPACT_ATOMS: atom_id res chain seq x y z
N MET A 1 26.36 -44.48 30.74
CA MET A 1 25.92 -43.88 29.46
C MET A 1 24.51 -44.32 29.04
N ARG A 2 23.46 -44.13 29.87
CA ARG A 2 22.07 -44.50 29.50
C ARG A 2 20.98 -43.53 30.01
N ARG A 3 21.31 -42.30 30.43
CA ARG A 3 20.33 -41.30 30.88
C ARG A 3 20.21 -40.05 29.98
N TRP A 4 21.05 -39.92 28.95
CA TRP A 4 21.01 -38.77 28.03
C TRP A 4 20.19 -39.00 26.75
N ALA A 5 19.88 -40.26 26.41
CA ALA A 5 19.11 -40.59 25.21
C ALA A 5 17.58 -40.43 25.38
N VAL A 6 17.08 -40.39 26.62
CA VAL A 6 15.63 -40.27 26.90
C VAL A 6 15.18 -38.81 26.93
N VAL A 7 16.06 -37.86 27.30
CA VAL A 7 15.73 -36.43 27.29
C VAL A 7 15.68 -35.91 25.85
N LEU A 8 16.63 -36.29 24.99
CA LEU A 8 16.62 -35.88 23.57
C LEU A 8 15.44 -36.47 22.78
N ALA A 9 15.04 -37.72 23.06
CA ALA A 9 13.91 -38.35 22.40
C ALA A 9 12.56 -37.72 22.81
N VAL A 10 12.40 -37.31 24.07
CA VAL A 10 11.18 -36.64 24.56
C VAL A 10 11.07 -35.20 24.06
N THR A 11 12.19 -34.46 23.97
CA THR A 11 12.18 -33.10 23.40
C THR A 11 11.91 -33.10 21.90
N LEU A 12 12.48 -34.04 21.13
CA LEU A 12 12.18 -34.20 19.70
C LEU A 12 10.74 -34.71 19.45
N LEU A 13 10.20 -35.62 20.26
CA LEU A 13 8.81 -36.06 20.14
C LEU A 13 7.80 -34.96 20.50
N VAL A 14 8.11 -34.08 21.45
CA VAL A 14 7.25 -32.93 21.80
C VAL A 14 7.30 -31.86 20.70
N VAL A 15 8.45 -31.65 20.05
CA VAL A 15 8.57 -30.72 18.91
C VAL A 15 7.87 -31.26 17.65
N VAL A 16 7.99 -32.56 17.35
CA VAL A 16 7.34 -33.18 16.18
C VAL A 16 5.82 -33.37 16.39
N ALA A 17 5.36 -33.65 17.62
CA ALA A 17 3.92 -33.74 17.91
C ALA A 17 3.21 -32.37 18.00
N ARG A 18 3.96 -31.29 18.31
CA ARG A 18 3.44 -29.91 18.34
C ARG A 18 3.50 -29.22 16.98
N ALA A 19 4.34 -29.69 16.06
CA ALA A 19 4.40 -29.18 14.69
C ALA A 19 3.06 -29.36 13.96
N GLY A 20 2.44 -30.55 14.05
CA GLY A 20 1.13 -30.80 13.40
C GLY A 20 0.00 -29.92 13.93
N GLU A 21 -0.08 -29.69 15.25
CA GLU A 21 -1.11 -28.80 15.83
C GLU A 21 -0.86 -27.33 15.46
N LEU A 22 0.41 -26.90 15.44
CA LEU A 22 0.78 -25.54 15.04
C LEU A 22 0.53 -25.30 13.55
N ASP A 23 0.79 -26.29 12.70
CA ASP A 23 0.51 -26.26 11.27
C ASP A 23 -1.00 -26.24 11.01
N ASP A 24 -1.79 -27.07 11.69
CA ASP A 24 -3.25 -27.12 11.54
C ASP A 24 -3.91 -25.80 11.97
N LEU A 25 -3.55 -25.28 13.15
CA LEU A 25 -4.06 -24.00 13.63
C LEU A 25 -3.52 -22.84 12.79
N GLY A 26 -2.26 -22.91 12.37
CA GLY A 26 -1.63 -21.92 11.49
C GLY A 26 -2.34 -21.83 10.16
N GLN A 27 -2.66 -22.97 9.53
CA GLN A 27 -3.46 -23.02 8.30
C GLN A 27 -4.86 -22.45 8.50
N GLN A 28 -5.53 -22.72 9.62
CA GLN A 28 -6.85 -22.14 9.91
C GLN A 28 -6.80 -20.61 9.99
N VAL A 29 -5.74 -20.05 10.59
CA VAL A 29 -5.54 -18.59 10.66
C VAL A 29 -5.18 -18.01 9.29
N LEU A 30 -4.29 -18.67 8.55
CA LEU A 30 -3.77 -18.19 7.26
C LEU A 30 -4.80 -18.28 6.13
N ALA A 31 -5.59 -19.35 6.07
CA ALA A 31 -6.54 -19.60 4.99
C ALA A 31 -7.74 -18.63 5.05
N HIS A 32 -8.25 -18.34 6.25
CA HIS A 32 -9.46 -17.55 6.44
C HIS A 32 -9.36 -16.56 7.61
N PRO A 33 -8.47 -15.54 7.54
CA PRO A 33 -8.18 -14.63 8.65
C PRO A 33 -9.39 -13.76 9.11
N THR A 34 -10.49 -13.77 8.36
CA THR A 34 -11.72 -13.05 8.71
C THR A 34 -12.76 -13.92 9.41
N ASP A 35 -12.57 -15.24 9.45
CA ASP A 35 -13.56 -16.17 9.96
C ASP A 35 -13.51 -16.26 11.50
N PRO A 36 -14.65 -16.52 12.17
CA PRO A 36 -14.67 -16.70 13.61
C PRO A 36 -13.75 -17.82 14.11
N SER A 37 -13.57 -18.88 13.33
CA SER A 37 -12.65 -19.98 13.62
C SER A 37 -11.18 -19.54 13.66
N ALA A 38 -10.78 -18.61 12.78
CA ALA A 38 -9.43 -18.06 12.77
C ALA A 38 -9.13 -17.25 14.02
N LEU A 39 -10.12 -16.54 14.58
CA LEU A 39 -9.94 -15.85 15.87
C LEU A 39 -9.69 -16.83 17.01
N GLN A 40 -10.48 -17.89 17.10
CA GLN A 40 -10.31 -18.92 18.13
C GLN A 40 -8.98 -19.66 17.99
N ALA A 41 -8.59 -20.00 16.75
CA ALA A 41 -7.29 -20.62 16.46
C ALA A 41 -6.12 -19.69 16.84
N ALA A 42 -6.18 -18.41 16.46
CA ALA A 42 -5.15 -17.43 16.79
C ALA A 42 -5.01 -17.18 18.30
N GLN A 43 -6.13 -17.09 19.03
CA GLN A 43 -6.12 -16.98 20.49
C GLN A 43 -5.51 -18.23 21.13
N THR A 44 -5.87 -19.42 20.64
CA THR A 44 -5.32 -20.70 21.11
C THR A 44 -3.82 -20.78 20.88
N LEU A 45 -3.34 -20.38 19.70
CA LEU A 45 -1.93 -20.31 19.36
C LEU A 45 -1.16 -19.36 20.29
N LEU A 46 -1.63 -18.12 20.45
CA LEU A 46 -0.95 -17.14 21.31
C LEU A 46 -0.97 -17.52 22.80
N GLN A 47 -1.97 -18.29 23.24
CA GLN A 47 -2.06 -18.77 24.61
C GLN A 47 -1.16 -20.00 24.86
N LYS A 48 -1.13 -20.96 23.94
CA LYS A 48 -0.34 -22.19 24.07
C LYS A 48 1.15 -21.99 23.73
N TYR A 49 1.43 -21.07 22.82
CA TYR A 49 2.75 -20.79 22.27
C TYR A 49 3.02 -19.27 22.31
N PRO A 50 3.26 -18.69 23.50
CA PRO A 50 3.42 -17.25 23.65
C PRO A 50 4.67 -16.72 22.95
N LEU A 51 4.55 -15.53 22.34
CA LEU A 51 5.67 -14.81 21.74
C LEU A 51 6.70 -14.44 22.83
N GLY A 52 7.88 -15.05 22.82
CA GLY A 52 9.03 -14.65 23.65
C GLY A 52 9.61 -15.72 24.56
N GLU A 53 8.97 -16.88 24.73
CA GLU A 53 9.52 -18.03 25.45
C GLU A 53 9.89 -19.13 24.44
N GLU A 54 11.20 -19.38 24.26
CA GLU A 54 11.77 -20.57 23.59
C GLU A 54 11.55 -20.79 22.06
N THR A 55 11.02 -19.84 21.28
CA THR A 55 10.82 -20.02 19.81
C THR A 55 12.09 -19.95 18.93
N THR A 56 13.29 -20.07 19.49
CA THR A 56 14.56 -19.74 18.76
C THR A 56 15.54 -20.89 18.51
N HIS A 57 15.17 -22.16 18.73
CA HIS A 57 16.17 -23.26 18.71
C HIS A 57 16.40 -24.01 17.38
N ASP A 58 15.73 -23.69 16.27
CA ASP A 58 16.13 -24.26 14.97
C ASP A 58 15.91 -23.27 13.81
N ARG A 59 17.03 -22.76 13.25
CA ARG A 59 17.10 -21.43 12.62
C ARG A 59 17.05 -21.38 11.10
N THR A 60 16.80 -22.46 10.39
CA THR A 60 17.05 -22.47 8.92
C THR A 60 15.85 -22.74 8.02
N VAL A 61 14.72 -23.24 8.53
CA VAL A 61 13.48 -23.40 7.71
C VAL A 61 12.20 -22.98 8.47
N ALA A 62 12.09 -23.27 9.78
CA ALA A 62 10.87 -23.01 10.58
C ALA A 62 10.59 -21.52 10.92
N VAL A 63 11.56 -20.62 10.72
CA VAL A 63 11.43 -19.20 11.13
C VAL A 63 10.50 -18.42 10.20
N TYR A 64 10.45 -18.76 8.91
CA TYR A 64 9.60 -18.08 7.94
C TYR A 64 8.12 -18.40 8.16
N ASP A 65 7.79 -19.69 8.30
CA ASP A 65 6.41 -20.13 8.57
C ASP A 65 5.89 -19.62 9.92
N ALA A 66 6.75 -19.59 10.94
CA ALA A 66 6.41 -19.01 12.23
C ALA A 66 6.12 -17.51 12.13
N ALA A 67 6.95 -16.73 11.43
CA ALA A 67 6.74 -15.29 11.27
C ALA A 67 5.43 -14.97 10.55
N GLU A 68 5.01 -15.80 9.59
CA GLU A 68 3.73 -15.65 8.90
C GLU A 68 2.54 -16.01 9.80
N VAL A 69 2.58 -17.16 10.47
CA VAL A 69 1.51 -17.61 11.36
C VAL A 69 1.31 -16.63 12.53
N TYR A 70 2.39 -16.21 13.19
CA TYR A 70 2.29 -15.24 14.29
C TYR A 70 1.90 -13.85 13.81
N GLY A 71 2.30 -13.45 12.59
CA GLY A 71 1.86 -12.19 11.99
C GLY A 71 0.36 -12.19 11.73
N ALA A 72 -0.16 -13.27 11.18
CA ALA A 72 -1.59 -13.47 10.97
C ALA A 72 -2.36 -13.48 12.30
N CYS A 73 -1.86 -14.20 13.31
CA CYS A 73 -2.45 -14.20 14.66
C CYS A 73 -2.51 -12.80 15.27
N ALA A 74 -1.41 -12.03 15.19
CA ALA A 74 -1.34 -10.66 15.68
C ALA A 74 -2.38 -9.77 15.01
N VAL A 75 -2.55 -9.89 13.69
CA VAL A 75 -3.54 -9.13 12.92
C VAL A 75 -4.97 -9.52 13.29
N VAL A 76 -5.29 -10.81 13.34
CA VAL A 76 -6.66 -11.30 13.64
C VAL A 76 -7.08 -10.88 15.05
N VAL A 77 -6.25 -11.18 16.05
CA VAL A 77 -6.54 -10.87 17.45
C VAL A 77 -6.51 -9.35 17.68
N GLY A 78 -5.53 -8.64 17.12
CA GLY A 78 -5.46 -7.18 17.27
C GLY A 78 -6.64 -6.45 16.63
N ARG A 79 -7.15 -6.90 15.47
CA ARG A 79 -8.40 -6.36 14.89
C ARG A 79 -9.59 -6.60 15.80
N HIS A 80 -9.68 -7.76 16.44
CA HIS A 80 -10.72 -8.04 17.42
C HIS A 80 -10.63 -7.12 18.64
N LEU A 81 -9.42 -6.92 19.19
CA LEU A 81 -9.17 -6.00 20.30
C LEU A 81 -9.55 -4.56 19.96
N LEU A 82 -9.26 -4.09 18.74
CA LEU A 82 -9.70 -2.77 18.29
C LEU A 82 -11.23 -2.63 18.26
N ARG A 83 -11.96 -3.66 17.82
CA ARG A 83 -13.44 -3.65 17.84
C ARG A 83 -14.00 -3.62 19.27
N GLN A 84 -13.27 -4.15 20.24
CA GLN A 84 -13.62 -4.08 21.66
C GLN A 84 -13.19 -2.76 22.34
N GLY A 85 -12.61 -1.81 21.60
CA GLY A 85 -12.12 -0.56 22.18
C GLY A 85 -10.85 -0.73 23.01
N LYS A 86 -10.03 -1.74 22.71
CA LYS A 86 -8.77 -2.05 23.41
C LYS A 86 -7.52 -1.80 22.54
N PRO A 87 -7.26 -0.55 22.12
CA PRO A 87 -6.16 -0.24 21.21
C PRO A 87 -4.78 -0.50 21.83
N LEU A 88 -4.60 -0.31 23.14
CA LEU A 88 -3.31 -0.55 23.80
C LEU A 88 -2.94 -2.04 23.87
N GLU A 89 -3.94 -2.92 24.05
CA GLU A 89 -3.72 -4.37 24.00
C GLU A 89 -3.34 -4.81 22.58
N ALA A 90 -4.01 -4.27 21.55
CA ALA A 90 -3.65 -4.52 20.15
C ALA A 90 -2.23 -4.04 19.82
N LEU A 91 -1.84 -2.86 20.31
CA LEU A 91 -0.49 -2.33 20.15
C LEU A 91 0.56 -3.22 20.81
N THR A 92 0.30 -3.67 22.03
CA THR A 92 1.23 -4.52 22.78
C THR A 92 1.50 -5.82 22.02
N LEU A 93 0.45 -6.40 21.41
CA LEU A 93 0.58 -7.59 20.57
C LEU A 93 1.43 -7.33 19.32
N CYS A 94 1.24 -6.20 18.64
CA CYS A 94 2.07 -5.80 17.51
C CYS A 94 3.54 -5.57 17.91
N ASP A 95 3.79 -4.89 19.02
CA ASP A 95 5.14 -4.61 19.51
C ASP A 95 5.87 -5.93 19.87
N LEU A 96 5.18 -6.88 20.49
CA LEU A 96 5.72 -8.21 20.78
C LEU A 96 6.11 -8.94 19.50
N TYR A 97 5.24 -8.94 18.48
CA TYR A 97 5.57 -9.53 17.19
C TYR A 97 6.80 -8.88 16.55
N LEU A 98 6.81 -7.55 16.44
CA LEU A 98 7.90 -6.80 15.80
C LEU A 98 9.23 -6.94 16.57
N LYS A 99 9.19 -7.12 17.88
CA LYS A 99 10.38 -7.39 18.71
C LYS A 99 10.96 -8.78 18.44
N VAL A 100 10.12 -9.80 18.24
CA VAL A 100 10.55 -11.18 17.98
C VAL A 100 11.01 -11.36 16.53
N PHE A 101 10.38 -10.63 15.60
CA PHE A 101 10.70 -10.68 14.17
C PHE A 101 11.19 -9.31 13.65
N PRO A 102 12.32 -8.78 14.19
CA PRO A 102 12.84 -7.48 13.81
C PRO A 102 13.38 -7.56 12.38
N GLY A 103 12.72 -6.88 11.45
CA GLY A 103 13.10 -6.88 10.06
C GLY A 103 11.98 -7.27 9.12
N GLY A 104 10.88 -7.89 9.61
CA GLY A 104 9.74 -8.28 8.78
C GLY A 104 10.21 -8.98 7.52
N LEU A 105 10.62 -10.24 7.66
CA LEU A 105 11.00 -11.13 6.56
C LEU A 105 10.02 -10.94 5.39
N THR A 106 10.54 -11.09 4.17
CA THR A 106 9.97 -10.80 2.84
C THR A 106 8.62 -11.47 2.49
N GLY A 107 7.72 -11.67 3.45
CA GLY A 107 6.42 -12.35 3.35
C GLY A 107 5.22 -11.40 3.56
N HIS A 108 4.02 -11.99 3.56
CA HIS A 108 2.74 -11.28 3.36
C HIS A 108 2.22 -10.46 4.56
N TRP A 109 2.68 -10.74 5.79
CA TRP A 109 2.04 -10.27 7.04
C TRP A 109 2.65 -9.05 7.77
N PRO A 110 3.96 -8.75 7.66
CA PRO A 110 4.53 -7.53 8.23
C PRO A 110 3.74 -6.26 7.87
N PRO A 111 3.27 -6.08 6.62
CA PRO A 111 2.50 -4.89 6.26
C PRO A 111 1.24 -4.67 7.10
N GLN A 112 0.42 -5.71 7.31
CA GLN A 112 -0.85 -5.60 8.06
C GLN A 112 -0.61 -5.45 9.57
N VAL A 113 0.52 -5.95 10.09
CA VAL A 113 0.93 -5.67 11.47
C VAL A 113 1.32 -4.19 11.63
N TYR A 114 2.04 -3.62 10.68
CA TYR A 114 2.35 -2.18 10.68
C TYR A 114 1.08 -1.32 10.52
N GLU A 115 0.10 -1.73 9.71
CA GLU A 115 -1.22 -1.07 9.66
C GLU A 115 -1.95 -1.12 10.99
N LEU A 116 -1.98 -2.30 11.61
CA LEU A 116 -2.65 -2.48 12.88
C LEU A 116 -1.97 -1.62 13.95
N THR A 117 -0.65 -1.53 13.93
CA THR A 117 0.14 -0.63 14.78
C THR A 117 -0.25 0.83 14.55
N ALA A 118 -0.37 1.24 13.29
CA ALA A 118 -0.76 2.61 12.92
C ALA A 118 -2.18 2.93 13.43
N LYS A 119 -3.14 2.07 13.14
CA LYS A 119 -4.55 2.22 13.52
C LYS A 119 -4.75 2.20 15.04
N ALA A 120 -4.09 1.26 15.72
CA ALA A 120 -4.18 1.15 17.17
C ALA A 120 -3.47 2.32 17.87
N GLY A 121 -2.37 2.81 17.30
CA GLY A 121 -1.66 3.98 17.81
C GLY A 121 -2.42 5.28 17.61
N ALA A 122 -3.12 5.45 16.49
CA ALA A 122 -3.98 6.60 16.23
C ALA A 122 -5.24 6.61 17.13
N GLY A 123 -5.77 5.44 17.50
CA GLY A 123 -6.94 5.30 18.36
C GLY A 123 -6.66 5.20 19.86
N GLY A 124 -5.39 5.02 20.26
CA GLY A 124 -4.99 4.87 21.65
C GLY A 124 -4.57 6.20 22.29
N SER A 125 -4.70 6.31 23.62
CA SER A 125 -4.14 7.43 24.41
C SER A 125 -2.61 7.30 24.55
N LEU A 126 -1.89 7.26 23.42
CA LEU A 126 -0.43 7.26 23.39
C LEU A 126 0.11 8.60 23.88
N VAL A 127 1.19 8.55 24.67
CA VAL A 127 1.99 9.76 24.95
C VAL A 127 2.81 10.16 23.70
N PRO A 128 3.13 11.45 23.51
CA PRO A 128 3.77 11.94 22.29
C PRO A 128 5.06 11.20 21.91
N GLU A 129 5.89 10.82 22.89
CA GLU A 129 7.16 10.11 22.66
C GLU A 129 6.94 8.72 22.07
N GLN A 130 5.91 8.02 22.56
CA GLN A 130 5.53 6.70 22.07
C GLN A 130 4.95 6.76 20.65
N ALA A 131 4.20 7.82 20.35
CA ALA A 131 3.70 8.07 19.00
C ALA A 131 4.82 8.42 18.02
N ALA A 132 5.80 9.24 18.44
CA ALA A 132 6.95 9.62 17.62
C ALA A 132 7.81 8.39 17.24
N GLY A 133 8.13 7.53 18.20
CA GLY A 133 8.88 6.29 17.92
C GLY A 133 8.17 5.38 16.91
N ARG A 134 6.84 5.30 16.99
CA ARG A 134 6.01 4.51 16.06
C ARG A 134 5.88 5.15 14.68
N ALA A 135 5.68 6.45 14.61
CA ALA A 135 5.69 7.19 13.35
C ALA A 135 7.00 6.99 12.60
N GLN A 136 8.14 7.00 13.32
CA GLN A 136 9.45 6.76 12.74
C GLN A 136 9.62 5.32 12.25
N ALA A 137 9.19 4.32 13.02
CA ALA A 137 9.22 2.92 12.59
C ALA A 137 8.38 2.69 11.33
N LEU A 138 7.18 3.28 11.29
CA LEU A 138 6.29 3.17 10.14
C LEU A 138 6.81 3.93 8.91
N ARG A 139 7.42 5.11 9.11
CA ARG A 139 8.15 5.83 8.07
C ARG A 139 9.23 4.96 7.44
N GLN A 140 10.05 4.31 8.27
CA GLN A 140 11.12 3.43 7.79
C GLN A 140 10.56 2.25 7.01
N PHE A 141 9.46 1.64 7.48
CA PHE A 141 8.74 0.59 6.78
C PHE A 141 8.25 1.04 5.39
N VAL A 142 7.67 2.24 5.29
CA VAL A 142 7.16 2.79 4.02
C VAL A 142 8.29 3.06 3.01
N LEU A 143 9.46 3.48 3.51
CA LEU A 143 10.64 3.76 2.69
C LEU A 143 11.39 2.49 2.25
N ASP A 144 11.21 1.37 2.95
CA ASP A 144 11.88 0.12 2.61
C ASP A 144 11.37 -0.45 1.28
N ARG A 145 12.30 -0.62 0.32
CA ARG A 145 11.96 -1.03 -1.06
C ARG A 145 11.67 -2.53 -1.11
N GLY A 146 10.68 -2.94 -1.89
CA GLY A 146 10.27 -4.35 -2.02
C GLY A 146 9.15 -4.80 -1.09
N ARG A 147 8.63 -3.93 -0.21
CA ARG A 147 7.43 -4.21 0.59
C ARG A 147 6.16 -3.79 -0.14
N VAL A 148 5.15 -4.66 -0.15
CA VAL A 148 3.80 -4.39 -0.67
C VAL A 148 3.08 -3.44 0.28
N PHE A 149 2.38 -2.43 -0.28
CA PHE A 149 1.53 -1.53 0.51
C PHE A 149 0.16 -2.18 0.76
N PRO A 150 -0.19 -2.46 2.03
CA PRO A 150 -1.30 -3.35 2.37
C PRO A 150 -2.70 -2.72 2.32
N SER A 151 -2.86 -1.39 2.43
CA SER A 151 -4.20 -0.76 2.39
C SER A 151 -4.21 0.73 2.08
N THR A 152 -5.44 1.21 1.92
CA THR A 152 -5.78 2.60 1.67
C THR A 152 -5.71 3.52 2.91
N THR A 153 -5.60 2.98 4.14
CA THR A 153 -5.68 3.78 5.37
C THR A 153 -4.33 4.05 6.02
N LEU A 154 -3.28 3.30 5.66
CA LEU A 154 -1.93 3.40 6.24
C LEU A 154 -1.42 4.83 6.38
N PHE A 155 -1.56 5.64 5.32
CA PHE A 155 -1.06 7.01 5.30
C PHE A 155 -1.88 7.97 6.16
N ALA A 156 -3.19 7.73 6.29
CA ALA A 156 -4.03 8.50 7.20
C ALA A 156 -3.66 8.19 8.67
N ASP A 157 -3.44 6.91 8.98
CA ASP A 157 -3.02 6.48 10.32
C ASP A 157 -1.60 7.00 10.66
N LEU A 158 -0.68 7.01 9.68
CA LEU A 158 0.64 7.62 9.84
C LEU A 158 0.56 9.12 10.14
N LEU A 159 -0.27 9.86 9.41
CA LEU A 159 -0.48 11.29 9.66
C LEU A 159 -1.08 11.52 11.06
N ALA A 160 -2.01 10.68 11.49
CA ALA A 160 -2.58 10.74 12.84
C ALA A 160 -1.51 10.47 13.92
N LEU A 161 -0.61 9.52 13.71
CA LEU A 161 0.51 9.28 14.62
C LEU A 161 1.44 10.50 14.74
N TYR A 162 1.77 11.16 13.62
CA TYR A 162 2.53 12.41 13.66
C TYR A 162 1.78 13.53 14.38
N GLU A 163 0.45 13.58 14.29
CA GLU A 163 -0.37 14.55 15.03
C GLU A 163 -0.32 14.30 16.54
N VAL A 164 -0.48 13.04 16.99
CA VAL A 164 -0.33 12.65 18.40
C VAL A 164 1.08 12.95 18.92
N ALA A 165 2.10 12.72 18.09
CA ALA A 165 3.49 13.04 18.37
C ALA A 165 3.81 14.55 18.39
N ARG A 166 2.83 15.42 18.07
CA ARG A 166 3.02 16.88 17.90
C ARG A 166 4.01 17.25 16.79
N GLN A 167 4.16 16.37 15.81
CA GLN A 167 5.06 16.48 14.65
C GLN A 167 4.27 16.58 13.33
N LYS A 168 3.09 17.23 13.36
CA LYS A 168 2.19 17.35 12.19
C LYS A 168 2.90 17.87 10.94
N ALA A 169 3.79 18.86 11.08
CA ALA A 169 4.54 19.41 9.95
C ALA A 169 5.49 18.38 9.32
N GLU A 170 6.13 17.53 10.11
CA GLU A 170 7.01 16.48 9.63
C GLU A 170 6.21 15.40 8.89
N GLY A 171 5.07 14.97 9.45
CA GLY A 171 4.20 14.00 8.79
C GLY A 171 3.68 14.51 7.44
N ARG A 172 3.27 15.78 7.37
CA ARG A 172 2.87 16.42 6.10
C ARG A 172 4.00 16.42 5.08
N ARG A 173 5.20 16.84 5.50
CA ARG A 173 6.39 16.85 4.64
C ARG A 173 6.72 15.46 4.12
N PHE A 174 6.71 14.45 4.98
CA PHE A 174 6.97 13.06 4.60
C PHE A 174 6.01 12.58 3.51
N VAL A 175 4.70 12.78 3.69
CA VAL A 175 3.70 12.39 2.68
C VAL A 175 3.90 13.16 1.38
N GLN A 176 4.24 14.45 1.42
CA GLN A 176 4.47 15.25 0.22
C GLN A 176 5.70 14.82 -0.59
N GLU A 177 6.78 14.43 0.10
CA GLU A 177 8.06 14.06 -0.52
C GLU A 177 8.11 12.58 -0.93
N LEU A 178 7.19 11.75 -0.42
CA LEU A 178 7.21 10.30 -0.61
C LEU A 178 7.29 9.85 -2.09
N PRO A 179 6.54 10.43 -3.05
CA PRO A 179 6.63 10.01 -4.45
C PRO A 179 8.01 10.19 -5.09
N PHE A 180 8.83 11.10 -4.56
CA PHE A 180 10.17 11.33 -5.09
C PHE A 180 11.20 10.32 -4.56
N SER A 181 10.90 9.71 -3.40
CA SER A 181 11.73 8.64 -2.81
C SER A 181 11.25 7.24 -3.21
N ARG A 182 9.94 7.09 -3.43
CA ARG A 182 9.20 5.87 -3.77
C ARG A 182 8.20 6.18 -4.90
N PRO A 183 8.64 6.27 -6.17
CA PRO A 183 7.77 6.59 -7.31
C PRO A 183 6.52 5.73 -7.40
N GLU A 184 6.63 4.44 -7.11
CA GLU A 184 5.54 3.45 -7.15
C GLU A 184 4.39 3.77 -6.19
N ILE A 185 4.58 4.67 -5.23
CA ILE A 185 3.51 5.07 -4.31
C ILE A 185 2.34 5.75 -5.02
N VAL A 186 2.58 6.31 -6.20
CA VAL A 186 1.54 6.94 -7.01
C VAL A 186 0.48 5.96 -7.47
N GLU A 187 0.78 4.66 -7.43
CA GLU A 187 -0.18 3.61 -7.74
C GLU A 187 -1.14 3.33 -6.58
N VAL A 188 -0.84 3.78 -5.36
CA VAL A 188 -1.59 3.43 -4.16
C VAL A 188 -2.73 4.43 -3.91
N PRO A 189 -4.02 4.06 -4.08
CA PRO A 189 -5.14 4.99 -3.90
C PRO A 189 -5.20 5.61 -2.49
N GLY A 190 -4.77 4.85 -1.48
CA GLY A 190 -4.69 5.32 -0.09
C GLY A 190 -3.79 6.50 0.13
N TYR A 191 -2.66 6.54 -0.58
CA TYR A 191 -1.71 7.64 -0.51
C TYR A 191 -2.39 8.94 -0.98
N TRP A 192 -3.08 8.90 -2.13
CA TRP A 192 -3.80 10.05 -2.65
C TRP A 192 -4.94 10.49 -1.75
N LYS A 193 -5.73 9.54 -1.22
CA LYS A 193 -6.81 9.84 -0.28
C LYS A 193 -6.28 10.55 0.98
N ALA A 194 -5.19 10.07 1.56
CA ALA A 194 -4.56 10.70 2.71
C ALA A 194 -4.03 12.10 2.38
N ARG A 195 -3.40 12.27 1.20
CA ARG A 195 -2.88 13.57 0.74
C ARG A 195 -4.00 14.59 0.51
N VAL A 196 -5.11 14.18 -0.10
CA VAL A 196 -6.29 15.05 -0.26
C VAL A 196 -6.87 15.43 1.10
N GLY A 197 -7.11 14.45 1.98
CA GLY A 197 -7.62 14.72 3.33
C GLY A 197 -6.72 15.66 4.14
N MET A 198 -5.40 15.49 4.02
CA MET A 198 -4.39 16.36 4.64
C MET A 198 -4.48 17.82 4.17
N TYR A 199 -4.71 18.07 2.88
CA TYR A 199 -4.86 19.43 2.35
C TYR A 199 -6.22 20.04 2.69
N MET A 200 -7.30 19.27 2.53
CA MET A 200 -8.64 19.71 2.89
C MET A 200 -8.76 20.06 4.37
N GLY A 201 -8.19 19.24 5.25
CA GLY A 201 -8.16 19.50 6.70
C GLY A 201 -7.37 20.75 7.11
N ALA A 202 -6.58 21.34 6.20
CA ALA A 202 -5.90 22.61 6.41
C ALA A 202 -6.50 23.76 5.59
N GLY A 203 -7.62 23.55 4.89
CA GLY A 203 -8.24 24.55 4.02
C GLY A 203 -7.45 24.85 2.74
N GLU A 204 -6.48 24.01 2.37
CA GLU A 204 -5.64 24.17 1.17
C GLU A 204 -6.34 23.56 -0.06
N ASN A 205 -7.50 24.10 -0.43
CA ASN A 205 -8.40 23.53 -1.43
C ASN A 205 -7.75 23.33 -2.82
N ASP A 206 -6.95 24.27 -3.29
CA ASP A 206 -6.25 24.15 -4.59
C ASP A 206 -5.29 22.95 -4.60
N LYS A 207 -4.59 22.72 -3.48
CA LYS A 207 -3.68 21.57 -3.35
C LYS A 207 -4.44 20.27 -3.17
N ALA A 208 -5.61 20.31 -2.54
CA ALA A 208 -6.50 19.14 -2.46
C ALA A 208 -7.00 18.75 -3.85
N GLN A 209 -7.45 19.71 -4.66
CA GLN A 209 -7.85 19.48 -6.05
C GLN A 209 -6.68 18.95 -6.88
N GLN A 210 -5.51 19.58 -6.80
CA GLN A 210 -4.30 19.09 -7.47
C GLN A 210 -3.99 17.64 -7.09
N ALA A 211 -3.98 17.32 -5.80
CA ALA A 211 -3.73 15.96 -5.32
C ALA A 211 -4.78 14.95 -5.80
N ALA A 212 -6.05 15.34 -5.87
CA ALA A 212 -7.13 14.47 -6.33
C ALA A 212 -7.05 14.20 -7.85
N VAL A 213 -6.76 15.23 -8.64
CA VAL A 213 -6.58 15.12 -10.10
C VAL A 213 -5.37 14.24 -10.41
N TRP A 214 -4.23 14.49 -9.76
CA TRP A 214 -3.04 13.66 -9.95
C TRP A 214 -3.23 12.24 -9.40
N GLY A 215 -4.01 12.07 -8.34
CA GLY A 215 -4.37 10.74 -7.85
C GLY A 215 -5.18 9.93 -8.84
N TYR A 216 -6.21 10.52 -9.43
CA TYR A 216 -6.96 9.85 -10.50
C TYR A 216 -6.07 9.61 -11.73
N ARG A 217 -5.24 10.60 -12.11
CA ARG A 217 -4.32 10.53 -13.25
C ARG A 217 -3.34 9.37 -13.16
N LEU A 218 -2.74 9.15 -11.98
CA LEU A 218 -1.62 8.24 -11.78
C LEU A 218 -2.02 6.86 -11.21
N ALA A 219 -3.18 6.75 -10.57
CA ALA A 219 -3.62 5.47 -10.06
C ALA A 219 -3.94 4.48 -11.20
N PRO A 220 -3.81 3.16 -10.94
CA PRO A 220 -4.15 2.12 -11.90
C PRO A 220 -5.58 2.26 -12.45
N LEU A 221 -5.83 1.67 -13.61
CA LEU A 221 -7.18 1.58 -14.15
C LEU A 221 -8.01 0.63 -13.28
N SER A 222 -9.17 1.09 -12.83
CA SER A 222 -10.19 0.21 -12.25
C SER A 222 -11.01 -0.44 -13.37
N PRO A 223 -11.24 -1.76 -13.35
CA PRO A 223 -12.16 -2.42 -14.28
C PRO A 223 -13.62 -2.00 -14.03
N ASP A 224 -13.93 -1.50 -12.83
CA ASP A 224 -15.25 -1.02 -12.44
C ASP A 224 -15.15 0.45 -11.98
N PRO A 225 -15.63 1.42 -12.77
CA PRO A 225 -15.61 2.83 -12.40
C PRO A 225 -16.36 3.14 -11.09
N ALA A 226 -17.37 2.35 -10.73
CA ALA A 226 -18.10 2.53 -9.47
C ALA A 226 -17.24 2.16 -8.25
N LYS A 227 -16.17 1.38 -8.46
CA LYS A 227 -15.19 0.96 -7.44
C LYS A 227 -13.84 1.67 -7.58
N ASP A 228 -13.73 2.64 -8.49
CA ASP A 228 -12.50 3.43 -8.63
C ASP A 228 -12.43 4.47 -7.49
N ASP A 229 -11.73 4.10 -6.41
CA ASP A 229 -11.54 4.96 -5.24
C ASP A 229 -10.96 6.34 -5.59
N THR A 230 -10.07 6.41 -6.59
CA THR A 230 -9.44 7.67 -6.99
C THR A 230 -10.37 8.56 -7.79
N LEU A 231 -11.22 7.98 -8.65
CA LEU A 231 -12.28 8.71 -9.33
C LEU A 231 -13.32 9.22 -8.32
N GLN A 232 -13.75 8.37 -7.39
CA GLN A 232 -14.71 8.78 -6.35
C GLN A 232 -14.13 9.90 -5.46
N GLN A 233 -12.84 9.82 -5.12
CA GLN A 233 -12.16 10.89 -4.38
C GLN A 233 -12.06 12.18 -5.20
N LEU A 234 -11.74 12.10 -6.49
CA LEU A 234 -11.72 13.26 -7.40
C LEU A 234 -13.09 13.94 -7.44
N LEU A 235 -14.16 13.19 -7.73
CA LEU A 235 -15.51 13.74 -7.81
C LEU A 235 -15.91 14.44 -6.50
N ARG A 236 -15.68 13.81 -5.34
CA ARG A 236 -15.96 14.43 -4.03
C ARG A 236 -15.15 15.72 -3.81
N THR A 237 -13.90 15.73 -4.26
CA THR A 237 -13.04 16.92 -4.12
C THR A 237 -13.53 18.04 -5.02
N LEU A 238 -13.94 17.75 -6.25
CA LEU A 238 -14.53 18.73 -7.17
C LEU A 238 -15.85 19.30 -6.64
N VAL A 239 -16.69 18.52 -5.95
CA VAL A 239 -17.91 19.06 -5.28
C VAL A 239 -17.57 20.19 -4.35
N ILE A 240 -16.47 20.04 -3.62
CA ILE A 240 -16.08 20.97 -2.56
C ILE A 240 -15.31 22.17 -3.13
N THR A 241 -14.52 21.96 -4.18
CA THR A 241 -13.60 22.97 -4.73
C THR A 241 -14.19 23.77 -5.89
N GLU A 242 -14.96 23.12 -6.78
CA GLU A 242 -15.50 23.72 -8.02
C GLU A 242 -17.03 23.82 -8.00
N GLY A 243 -17.70 23.11 -7.08
CA GLY A 243 -19.15 23.01 -7.04
C GLY A 243 -19.74 22.19 -8.20
N ARG A 244 -21.04 22.34 -8.42
CA ARG A 244 -21.82 21.47 -9.32
C ARG A 244 -21.44 21.61 -10.80
N VAL A 245 -21.19 22.83 -11.27
CA VAL A 245 -20.92 23.12 -12.69
C VAL A 245 -19.61 22.49 -13.16
N GLY A 246 -18.54 22.58 -12.35
CA GLY A 246 -17.25 21.98 -12.70
C GLY A 246 -17.29 20.45 -12.80
N ILE A 247 -18.10 19.79 -11.96
CA ILE A 247 -18.29 18.34 -12.03
C ILE A 247 -19.06 17.93 -13.26
N GLU A 248 -20.17 18.62 -13.57
CA GLU A 248 -21.02 18.25 -14.71
C GLU A 248 -20.21 18.29 -16.02
N ALA A 249 -19.36 19.30 -16.21
CA ALA A 249 -18.44 19.37 -17.34
C ALA A 249 -17.45 18.19 -17.36
N PHE A 250 -16.86 17.83 -16.22
CA PHE A 250 -15.92 16.72 -16.16
C PHE A 250 -16.60 15.35 -16.36
N LEU A 251 -17.81 15.14 -15.83
CA LEU A 251 -18.58 13.91 -16.04
C LEU A 251 -18.99 13.73 -17.50
N GLU A 252 -19.37 14.81 -18.17
CA GLU A 252 -19.68 14.77 -19.61
C GLU A 252 -18.44 14.43 -20.43
N TYR A 253 -17.29 15.04 -20.10
CA TYR A 253 -16.00 14.67 -20.68
C TYR A 253 -15.66 13.19 -20.44
N LEU A 254 -15.85 12.68 -19.21
CA LEU A 254 -15.65 11.26 -18.85
C LEU A 254 -16.58 10.27 -19.56
N LYS A 255 -17.73 10.74 -20.04
CA LYS A 255 -18.70 9.89 -20.74
C LYS A 255 -18.41 9.84 -22.23
N THR A 256 -18.04 10.98 -22.82
CA THR A 256 -17.96 11.16 -24.27
C THR A 256 -16.53 11.14 -24.80
N GLY A 257 -15.56 11.55 -23.98
CA GLY A 257 -14.20 11.88 -24.42
C GLY A 257 -14.14 13.05 -25.40
N GLN A 258 -15.22 13.83 -25.53
CA GLN A 258 -15.32 14.95 -26.46
C GLN A 258 -15.21 16.29 -25.72
N GLY A 259 -14.69 17.30 -26.44
CA GLY A 259 -14.47 18.65 -25.89
C GLY A 259 -13.15 18.81 -25.14
N GLU A 260 -12.95 20.00 -24.58
CA GLU A 260 -11.77 20.28 -23.75
C GLU A 260 -11.93 19.62 -22.38
N ASN A 261 -10.88 18.94 -21.92
CA ASN A 261 -10.86 18.39 -20.57
C ASN A 261 -10.77 19.56 -19.55
N PRO A 262 -11.78 19.76 -18.69
CA PRO A 262 -11.81 20.88 -17.75
C PRO A 262 -10.70 20.82 -16.69
N LEU A 263 -10.03 19.67 -16.55
CA LEU A 263 -8.95 19.42 -15.58
C LEU A 263 -7.57 19.34 -16.24
N ALA A 264 -7.45 19.66 -17.54
CA ALA A 264 -6.17 19.64 -18.26
C ALA A 264 -5.17 20.68 -17.74
N THR A 265 -5.68 21.82 -17.24
CA THR A 265 -4.87 22.97 -16.78
C THR A 265 -4.33 22.79 -15.36
N VAL A 266 -4.74 21.74 -14.63
CA VAL A 266 -4.29 21.49 -13.26
C VAL A 266 -2.78 21.20 -13.28
N PRO A 267 -1.96 22.02 -12.60
CA PRO A 267 -0.51 21.98 -12.75
C PRO A 267 0.08 20.67 -12.19
N PRO A 268 1.25 20.24 -12.67
CA PRO A 268 1.99 19.14 -12.09
C PRO A 268 2.37 19.39 -10.63
N LEU A 269 2.62 18.30 -9.92
CA LEU A 269 3.08 18.36 -8.55
C LEU A 269 4.39 19.16 -8.50
N PRO A 270 4.54 20.10 -7.56
CA PRO A 270 5.76 20.88 -7.45
C PRO A 270 6.93 19.95 -7.14
N MET A 271 8.00 20.09 -7.91
CA MET A 271 9.20 19.25 -7.82
C MET A 271 10.44 20.13 -7.94
N THR A 272 11.39 19.93 -7.04
CA THR A 272 12.73 20.55 -7.09
C THR A 272 13.66 19.81 -8.04
N GLU A 273 14.76 20.44 -8.47
CA GLU A 273 15.76 19.76 -9.32
C GLU A 273 16.33 18.51 -8.64
N ALA A 274 16.65 18.60 -7.35
CA ALA A 274 17.17 17.47 -6.59
C ALA A 274 16.18 16.28 -6.54
N GLN A 275 14.87 16.55 -6.47
CA GLN A 275 13.85 15.50 -6.53
C GLN A 275 13.74 14.90 -7.93
N ARG A 276 13.95 15.70 -8.99
CA ARG A 276 14.00 15.20 -10.36
C ARG A 276 15.18 14.26 -10.57
N GLU A 277 16.38 14.68 -10.15
CA GLU A 277 17.59 13.86 -10.19
C GLU A 277 17.42 12.56 -9.38
N GLN A 278 16.78 12.64 -8.21
CA GLN A 278 16.47 11.48 -7.37
C GLN A 278 15.54 10.49 -8.09
N LEU A 279 14.50 10.97 -8.77
CA LEU A 279 13.59 10.14 -9.56
C LEU A 279 14.33 9.45 -10.71
N GLU A 280 15.15 10.19 -11.45
CA GLU A 280 15.93 9.66 -12.56
C GLU A 280 16.87 8.54 -12.08
N ALA A 281 17.62 8.79 -11.02
CA ALA A 281 18.52 7.81 -10.41
C ALA A 281 17.77 6.57 -9.89
N ALA A 282 16.58 6.75 -9.30
CA ALA A 282 15.77 5.64 -8.79
C ALA A 282 15.21 4.73 -9.89
N SER A 283 15.10 5.23 -11.12
CA SER A 283 14.51 4.52 -12.26
C SER A 283 15.52 3.72 -13.12
N VAL A 284 16.82 3.88 -12.88
CA VAL A 284 17.88 3.23 -13.68
C VAL A 284 17.74 1.71 -13.63
N GLY A 285 17.57 1.10 -14.80
CA GLY A 285 17.44 -0.36 -14.94
C GLY A 285 16.10 -0.94 -14.49
N ASN A 286 15.13 -0.12 -14.09
CA ASN A 286 13.79 -0.55 -13.72
C ASN A 286 12.73 0.24 -14.52
N TRP A 287 12.22 -0.37 -15.59
CA TRP A 287 11.29 0.28 -16.50
C TRP A 287 9.94 0.63 -15.84
N GLY A 288 9.45 -0.17 -14.89
CA GLY A 288 8.22 0.16 -14.16
C GLY A 288 8.37 1.44 -13.34
N LEU A 289 9.47 1.56 -12.58
CA LEU A 289 9.79 2.80 -11.86
C LEU A 289 10.06 3.97 -12.80
N ALA A 290 10.63 3.71 -13.98
CA ALA A 290 10.79 4.74 -15.00
C ALA A 290 9.44 5.28 -15.49
N VAL A 291 8.43 4.43 -15.70
CA VAL A 291 7.07 4.89 -16.03
C VAL A 291 6.53 5.82 -14.94
N ASP A 292 6.58 5.39 -13.67
CA ASP A 292 6.07 6.20 -12.55
C ASP A 292 6.79 7.54 -12.41
N ALA A 293 8.12 7.52 -12.50
CA ALA A 293 8.96 8.72 -12.44
C ALA A 293 8.65 9.72 -13.56
N ARG A 294 8.41 9.23 -14.78
CA ARG A 294 8.07 10.08 -15.94
C ARG A 294 6.66 10.62 -15.86
N LEU A 295 5.70 9.79 -15.44
CA LEU A 295 4.32 10.24 -15.21
C LEU A 295 4.26 11.32 -14.11
N LEU A 296 5.01 11.17 -13.01
CA LEU A 296 5.12 12.18 -11.94
C LEU A 296 5.62 13.54 -12.45
N GLN A 297 6.47 13.53 -13.46
CA GLN A 297 7.02 14.73 -14.10
C GLN A 297 6.09 15.32 -15.18
N GLY A 298 4.95 14.68 -15.48
CA GLY A 298 4.09 15.06 -16.60
C GLY A 298 4.67 14.74 -17.98
N GLN A 299 5.72 13.92 -18.05
CA GLN A 299 6.40 13.50 -19.28
C GLN A 299 5.68 12.28 -19.87
N PHE A 300 4.46 12.49 -20.38
CA PHE A 300 3.58 11.39 -20.81
C PHE A 300 4.14 10.59 -22.00
N THR A 301 4.83 11.24 -22.92
CA THR A 301 5.42 10.59 -24.11
C THR A 301 6.57 9.67 -23.70
N GLU A 302 7.45 10.16 -22.83
CA GLU A 302 8.58 9.42 -22.29
C GLU A 302 8.11 8.27 -21.37
N ALA A 303 7.03 8.49 -20.61
CA ALA A 303 6.38 7.43 -19.84
C ALA A 303 5.84 6.31 -20.76
N LEU A 304 5.19 6.66 -21.87
CA LEU A 304 4.71 5.68 -22.84
C LEU A 304 5.88 4.88 -23.43
N GLN A 305 6.97 5.53 -23.81
CA GLN A 305 8.17 4.86 -24.33
C GLN A 305 8.75 3.88 -23.30
N ALA A 306 8.88 4.30 -22.03
CA ALA A 306 9.33 3.40 -20.96
C ALA A 306 8.39 2.19 -20.78
N ALA A 307 7.07 2.41 -20.83
CA ALA A 307 6.08 1.34 -20.72
C ALA A 307 6.13 0.36 -21.91
N GLN A 308 6.42 0.86 -23.12
CA GLN A 308 6.65 0.02 -24.29
C GLN A 308 7.91 -0.83 -24.14
N VAL A 309 9.01 -0.26 -23.63
CA VAL A 309 10.23 -1.03 -23.38
C VAL A 309 10.01 -2.07 -22.27
N GLN A 310 9.24 -1.73 -21.23
CA GLN A 310 8.83 -2.71 -20.21
C GLN A 310 8.05 -3.87 -20.84
N ALA A 311 7.04 -3.57 -21.65
CA ALA A 311 6.23 -4.58 -22.31
C ALA A 311 7.06 -5.49 -23.24
N LEU A 312 8.03 -4.93 -23.95
CA LEU A 312 8.94 -5.70 -24.80
C LEU A 312 9.91 -6.57 -23.99
N SER A 313 10.39 -6.07 -22.86
CA SER A 313 11.33 -6.78 -21.98
C SER A 313 10.67 -7.96 -21.26
N ASP A 314 9.39 -7.84 -20.90
CA ASP A 314 8.62 -8.85 -20.17
C ASP A 314 8.06 -9.98 -21.05
N GLY A 315 8.20 -9.88 -22.38
CA GLY A 315 7.86 -10.94 -23.34
C GLY A 315 6.42 -11.46 -23.23
N ALA A 316 6.25 -12.79 -23.20
CA ALA A 316 4.93 -13.43 -23.13
C ALA A 316 4.14 -13.13 -21.84
N THR A 317 4.78 -12.52 -20.84
CA THR A 317 4.20 -12.17 -19.53
C THR A 317 4.03 -10.66 -19.34
N ALA A 318 4.05 -9.87 -20.41
CA ALA A 318 4.05 -8.41 -20.45
C ALA A 318 2.81 -7.67 -19.89
N GLN A 319 2.04 -8.31 -19.00
CA GLN A 319 0.85 -7.71 -18.39
C GLN A 319 1.16 -6.38 -17.69
N ALA A 320 2.30 -6.29 -16.99
CA ALA A 320 2.71 -5.06 -16.31
C ALA A 320 2.98 -3.91 -17.29
N GLY A 321 3.70 -4.18 -18.39
CA GLY A 321 3.94 -3.21 -19.46
C GLY A 321 2.65 -2.79 -20.19
N VAL A 322 1.76 -3.75 -20.50
CA VAL A 322 0.44 -3.48 -21.11
C VAL A 322 -0.41 -2.58 -20.22
N THR A 323 -0.49 -2.89 -18.92
CA THR A 323 -1.22 -2.04 -17.97
C THR A 323 -0.58 -0.66 -17.84
N SER A 324 0.75 -0.56 -17.89
CA SER A 324 1.47 0.73 -17.85
C SER A 324 1.21 1.59 -19.09
N ILE A 325 1.13 1.00 -20.28
CA ILE A 325 0.74 1.71 -21.51
C ILE A 325 -0.68 2.25 -21.40
N ALA A 326 -1.63 1.42 -20.96
CA ALA A 326 -3.01 1.85 -20.74
C ALA A 326 -3.09 3.02 -19.73
N ARG A 327 -2.28 2.96 -18.67
CA ARG A 327 -2.17 4.03 -17.67
C ARG A 327 -1.62 5.33 -18.28
N CYS A 328 -0.67 5.27 -19.21
CA CYS A 328 -0.16 6.47 -19.88
C CYS A 328 -1.27 7.20 -20.67
N PHE A 329 -2.17 6.48 -21.35
CA PHE A 329 -3.34 7.09 -21.99
C PHE A 329 -4.26 7.74 -20.97
N LYS A 330 -4.62 7.01 -19.90
CA LYS A 330 -5.44 7.56 -18.81
C LYS A 330 -4.79 8.81 -18.21
N ALA A 331 -3.48 8.80 -18.03
CA ALA A 331 -2.75 9.92 -17.43
C ALA A 331 -2.78 11.17 -18.33
N LYS A 332 -2.52 10.99 -19.63
CA LYS A 332 -2.53 12.08 -20.62
C LYS A 332 -3.93 12.67 -20.80
N ASP A 333 -4.94 11.82 -20.95
CA ASP A 333 -6.30 12.25 -21.27
C ASP A 333 -7.11 12.62 -20.03
N LEU A 334 -6.71 12.13 -18.86
CA LEU A 334 -7.57 12.05 -17.67
C LEU A 334 -8.88 11.29 -17.97
N HIS A 335 -8.80 10.28 -18.85
CA HIS A 335 -9.95 9.58 -19.43
C HIS A 335 -9.57 8.14 -19.80
N CYS A 336 -10.47 7.16 -19.58
CA CYS A 336 -10.17 5.74 -19.81
C CYS A 336 -10.48 5.20 -21.24
N LEU A 337 -11.14 5.95 -22.13
CA LEU A 337 -11.46 5.51 -23.50
C LEU A 337 -10.26 4.94 -24.28
N ARG A 338 -9.19 5.72 -24.50
CA ARG A 338 -8.01 5.24 -25.26
C ARG A 338 -7.30 4.10 -24.54
N ALA A 339 -7.25 4.15 -23.22
CA ALA A 339 -6.73 3.06 -22.39
C ALA A 339 -7.52 1.75 -22.61
N ASN A 340 -8.85 1.81 -22.59
CA ASN A 340 -9.75 0.67 -22.80
C ASN A 340 -9.67 0.16 -24.25
N GLN A 341 -9.57 1.07 -25.24
CA GLN A 341 -9.35 0.70 -26.64
C GLN A 341 -8.03 -0.07 -26.81
N TYR A 342 -6.95 0.41 -26.19
CA TYR A 342 -5.66 -0.29 -26.18
C TYR A 342 -5.78 -1.69 -25.53
N LEU A 343 -6.39 -1.79 -24.35
CA LEU A 343 -6.56 -3.08 -23.67
C LEU A 343 -7.39 -4.08 -24.49
N GLN A 344 -8.46 -3.61 -25.15
CA GLN A 344 -9.26 -4.45 -26.06
C GLN A 344 -8.45 -4.90 -27.28
N TRP A 345 -7.68 -4.00 -27.88
CA TRP A 345 -6.81 -4.32 -29.01
C TRP A 345 -5.76 -5.36 -28.62
N VAL A 346 -5.08 -5.21 -27.48
CA VAL A 346 -4.11 -6.21 -26.98
C VAL A 346 -4.79 -7.56 -26.74
N LYS A 347 -5.99 -7.56 -26.14
CA LYS A 347 -6.71 -8.80 -25.80
C LYS A 347 -7.24 -9.54 -27.03
N THR A 348 -7.73 -8.82 -28.04
CA THR A 348 -8.54 -9.41 -29.13
C THR A 348 -7.90 -9.30 -30.50
N GLY A 349 -6.90 -8.43 -30.68
CA GLY A 349 -6.37 -8.05 -31.99
C GLY A 349 -7.32 -7.20 -32.84
N GLN A 350 -8.51 -6.88 -32.33
CA GLN A 350 -9.53 -6.12 -33.05
C GLN A 350 -9.48 -4.62 -32.71
N GLY A 351 -9.88 -3.78 -33.67
CA GLY A 351 -9.87 -2.33 -33.52
C GLY A 351 -8.54 -1.68 -33.92
N THR A 352 -8.39 -0.39 -33.63
CA THR A 352 -7.18 0.39 -33.94
C THR A 352 -6.29 0.47 -32.70
N ASN A 353 -4.98 0.24 -32.86
CA ASN A 353 -4.02 0.47 -31.80
C ASN A 353 -3.85 1.99 -31.57
N PRO A 354 -4.27 2.55 -30.42
CA PRO A 354 -4.22 4.00 -30.18
C PRO A 354 -2.80 4.55 -29.92
N VAL A 355 -1.78 3.68 -29.83
CA VAL A 355 -0.38 4.09 -29.60
C VAL A 355 0.13 5.02 -30.71
N GLY A 356 -0.28 4.79 -31.97
CA GLY A 356 0.16 5.61 -33.11
C GLY A 356 -0.36 7.05 -33.08
N THR A 357 -1.37 7.34 -32.25
CA THR A 357 -2.00 8.66 -32.13
C THR A 357 -1.84 9.26 -30.72
N PHE A 358 -0.85 8.77 -29.96
CA PHE A 358 -0.70 9.08 -28.53
C PHE A 358 -0.71 10.56 -28.21
#